data_AF-A0A803N3N2-F1
#
_entry.id   AF-A0A803N3N2-F1
#
_cell.length_a   1.000
_cell.length_b   1.000
_cell.length_c   1.000
_cell.angle_alpha   90.00
_cell.angle_beta   90.00
_cell.angle_gamma   90.00
#
_symmetry.space_group_name_H-M   'P 1'
#
loop_
_entity.id
_entity.type
_entity.pdbx_description
1 polymer ?
#
loop_
_entity_poly.entity_id
_entity_poly.type
_entity_poly.pdbx_seq_one_letter_code
_entity_poly.pdbx_strand_id
1 'polypeptide(L)'
;MKLVRFLMKLNNETVSIELKNGTVVHGTITGVDISMNTHLKTVKLTPKGKNPVTMDHLSVRGNNIRYYILPDSLNLETLLVEEAPRVKPKKAAAVLVLRPKSLIRSIPKGSSGLASLSNGSLSLASQFSNSKVPKKFGMCLGDQGVLFFGEGPFYLLPSPGRDVTQLLSYTPLLKHPSDALGHYIGLKGISINGQAVKFIERMLSSDKLVKLSTITPYTTLKSYIYKALLRQFAKATRGIPRVPKVAPFDLCLNTSNLGSTRVGLLVPQVDLQLTKG
;
A
#
# COMPACT_ATOMS: atom_id res chain seq x y z
N MET A 1 -13.39 8.47 -12.60
CA MET A 1 -14.15 9.68 -12.25
C MET A 1 -15.37 9.94 -13.12
N LYS A 2 -16.53 10.17 -12.49
CA LYS A 2 -17.72 10.72 -13.16
C LYS A 2 -17.59 12.26 -13.22
N LEU A 3 -17.79 12.87 -14.38
CA LEU A 3 -17.72 14.33 -14.63
C LEU A 3 -18.40 15.19 -13.54
N VAL A 4 -19.57 14.75 -13.07
CA VAL A 4 -20.33 15.45 -12.03
C VAL A 4 -19.52 15.60 -10.73
N ARG A 5 -18.78 14.57 -10.31
CA ARG A 5 -17.94 14.64 -9.09
C ARG A 5 -16.79 15.61 -9.21
N PHE A 6 -16.27 15.83 -10.41
CA PHE A 6 -15.26 16.85 -10.66
C PHE A 6 -15.88 18.26 -10.52
N LEU A 7 -17.04 18.49 -11.15
CA LEU A 7 -17.75 19.78 -11.07
C LEU A 7 -18.15 20.14 -9.63
N MET A 8 -18.51 19.15 -8.80
CA MET A 8 -18.77 19.35 -7.36
C MET A 8 -17.59 19.92 -6.57
N LYS A 9 -16.34 19.79 -7.08
CA LYS A 9 -15.14 20.31 -6.42
C LYS A 9 -14.83 21.76 -6.77
N LEU A 10 -15.48 22.35 -7.77
CA LEU A 10 -15.24 23.72 -8.24
C LEU A 10 -15.84 24.79 -7.31
N ASN A 11 -16.04 24.49 -6.03
CA ASN A 11 -16.64 25.44 -5.10
C ASN A 11 -15.71 26.63 -4.87
N ASN A 12 -16.26 27.85 -4.89
CA ASN A 12 -15.55 29.13 -4.91
C ASN A 12 -14.68 29.40 -6.15
N GLU A 13 -14.78 28.59 -7.20
CA GLU A 13 -14.13 28.88 -8.49
C GLU A 13 -15.03 29.73 -9.38
N THR A 14 -14.42 30.66 -10.12
CA THR A 14 -15.14 31.50 -11.08
C THR A 14 -15.09 30.86 -12.45
N VAL A 15 -16.27 30.63 -13.03
CA VAL A 15 -16.43 29.91 -14.30
C VAL A 15 -17.33 30.69 -15.24
N SER A 16 -17.28 30.33 -16.52
CA SER A 16 -18.30 30.74 -17.49
C SER A 16 -19.05 29.50 -17.97
N ILE A 17 -20.38 29.58 -18.03
CA ILE A 17 -21.26 28.48 -18.41
C ILE A 17 -22.08 28.90 -19.61
N GLU A 18 -22.01 28.14 -20.71
CA GLU A 18 -22.92 28.31 -21.84
C GLU A 18 -24.14 27.40 -21.66
N LEU A 19 -25.34 27.97 -21.76
CA LEU A 19 -26.59 27.24 -21.77
C LEU A 19 -26.97 26.81 -23.18
N LYS A 20 -27.80 25.77 -23.31
CA LYS A 20 -28.27 25.25 -24.60
C LYS A 20 -29.02 26.28 -25.45
N ASN A 21 -29.59 27.31 -24.85
CA ASN A 21 -30.24 28.42 -25.54
C ASN A 21 -29.29 29.56 -25.97
N GLY A 22 -27.97 29.39 -25.78
CA GLY A 22 -26.93 30.38 -26.10
C GLY A 22 -26.77 31.50 -25.08
N THR A 23 -27.43 31.41 -23.92
CA THR A 23 -27.18 32.33 -22.79
C THR A 23 -25.86 31.98 -22.12
N VAL A 24 -25.05 32.98 -21.84
CA VAL A 24 -23.77 32.83 -21.13
C VAL A 24 -23.93 33.33 -19.69
N VAL A 25 -23.53 32.50 -18.74
CA VAL A 25 -23.54 32.82 -17.31
C VAL A 25 -22.10 32.89 -16.83
N HIS A 26 -21.66 34.04 -16.34
CA HIS A 26 -20.35 34.18 -15.69
C HIS A 26 -20.56 34.38 -14.20
N GLY A 27 -19.86 33.64 -13.33
CA GLY A 27 -19.99 33.81 -11.89
C GLY A 27 -19.19 32.79 -11.08
N THR A 28 -19.23 32.93 -9.75
CA THR A 28 -18.51 32.05 -8.81
C THR A 28 -19.41 30.93 -8.32
N ILE A 29 -18.99 29.67 -8.49
CA ILE A 29 -19.76 28.51 -8.05
C ILE A 29 -19.83 28.48 -6.52
N THR A 30 -21.03 28.30 -5.98
CA THR A 30 -21.26 28.02 -4.56
C THR A 30 -21.56 26.54 -4.30
N GLY A 31 -22.01 25.80 -5.32
CA GLY A 31 -22.23 24.37 -5.25
C GLY A 31 -22.76 23.79 -6.55
N VAL A 32 -22.44 22.51 -6.79
CA VAL A 32 -23.01 21.71 -7.88
C VAL A 32 -23.59 20.44 -7.26
N ASP A 33 -24.80 20.05 -7.66
CA ASP A 33 -25.43 18.82 -7.18
C ASP A 33 -25.19 17.62 -8.12
N ILE A 34 -25.72 16.46 -7.73
CA ILE A 34 -25.56 15.22 -8.50
C ILE A 34 -26.28 15.24 -9.87
N SER A 35 -27.23 16.15 -10.05
CA SER A 35 -27.97 16.38 -11.29
C SER A 35 -27.36 17.52 -12.13
N MET A 36 -26.15 17.97 -11.78
CA MET A 36 -25.45 19.12 -12.38
C MET A 36 -26.16 20.47 -12.21
N ASN A 37 -27.14 20.60 -11.31
CA ASN A 37 -27.68 21.92 -11.00
C ASN A 37 -26.56 22.73 -10.34
N THR A 38 -26.32 23.92 -10.87
CA THR A 38 -25.18 24.75 -10.51
C THR A 38 -25.67 26.04 -9.89
N HIS A 39 -25.25 26.26 -8.65
CA HIS A 39 -25.55 27.46 -7.89
C HIS A 39 -24.35 28.41 -7.98
N LEU A 40 -24.63 29.67 -8.30
CA LEU A 40 -23.63 30.69 -8.52
C LEU A 40 -23.94 31.92 -7.66
N LYS A 41 -22.89 32.63 -7.27
CA LYS A 41 -22.95 33.98 -6.68
C LYS A 41 -22.18 34.97 -7.56
N THR A 42 -22.48 36.25 -7.43
CA THR A 42 -21.81 37.34 -8.16
C THR A 42 -21.89 37.09 -9.67
N VAL A 43 -23.11 37.02 -10.18
CA VAL A 43 -23.43 36.48 -11.50
C VAL A 43 -23.63 37.60 -12.51
N LYS A 44 -23.01 37.44 -13.67
CA LYS A 44 -23.26 38.24 -14.88
C LYS A 44 -23.86 37.32 -15.95
N LEU A 45 -25.16 37.47 -16.18
CA LEU A 45 -25.94 36.74 -17.16
C LEU A 45 -26.00 37.52 -18.47
N THR A 46 -25.62 36.90 -19.59
CA THR A 46 -25.68 37.51 -20.92
C THR A 46 -26.54 36.64 -21.83
N PRO A 47 -27.85 36.92 -21.96
CA PRO A 47 -28.71 36.22 -22.90
C PRO A 47 -28.26 36.49 -24.34
N LYS A 48 -28.47 35.52 -25.24
CA LYS A 48 -28.06 35.64 -26.65
C LYS A 48 -28.68 36.89 -27.29
N GLY A 49 -27.82 37.82 -27.74
CA GLY A 49 -28.23 39.05 -28.41
C GLY A 49 -28.85 40.13 -27.50
N LYS A 50 -28.69 40.03 -26.17
CA LYS A 50 -29.18 41.02 -25.20
C LYS A 50 -28.05 41.55 -24.31
N ASN A 51 -28.30 42.69 -23.69
CA ASN A 51 -27.37 43.30 -22.73
C ASN A 51 -27.17 42.41 -21.49
N PRO A 52 -25.96 42.40 -20.90
CA PRO A 52 -25.69 41.67 -19.67
C PRO A 52 -26.53 42.17 -18.49
N VAL A 53 -26.98 41.24 -17.65
CA VAL A 53 -27.74 41.49 -16.41
C VAL A 53 -26.94 40.92 -15.24
N THR A 54 -26.71 41.72 -14.21
CA THR A 54 -26.03 41.30 -12.98
C THR A 54 -27.02 40.85 -11.92
N MET A 55 -26.69 39.79 -11.19
CA MET A 55 -27.51 39.22 -10.13
C MET A 55 -26.62 38.69 -9.00
N ASP A 56 -27.08 38.78 -7.76
CA ASP A 56 -26.30 38.29 -6.61
C ASP A 56 -26.24 36.76 -6.57
N HIS A 57 -27.33 36.08 -6.93
CA HIS A 57 -27.44 34.64 -6.94
C HIS A 57 -28.18 34.13 -8.18
N LEU A 58 -27.74 33.00 -8.74
CA LEU A 58 -28.43 32.30 -9.82
C LEU A 58 -28.29 30.79 -9.64
N SER A 59 -29.37 30.05 -9.89
CA SER A 59 -29.34 28.60 -9.98
C SER A 59 -29.65 28.18 -11.41
N VAL A 60 -28.74 27.40 -12.00
CA VAL A 60 -28.88 26.88 -13.36
C VAL A 60 -29.16 25.38 -13.29
N ARG A 61 -30.26 24.95 -13.92
CA ARG A 61 -30.59 23.52 -14.00
C ARG A 61 -29.59 22.79 -14.90
N GLY A 62 -29.04 21.67 -14.42
CA GLY A 62 -27.96 20.95 -15.10
C GLY A 62 -28.29 20.51 -16.53
N ASN A 63 -29.53 20.11 -16.79
CA ASN A 63 -29.97 19.72 -18.14
C ASN A 63 -29.94 20.87 -19.16
N ASN A 64 -29.95 22.13 -18.71
CA ASN A 64 -29.87 23.30 -19.59
C ASN A 64 -28.43 23.72 -19.91
N ILE A 65 -27.44 23.11 -19.24
CA ILE A 65 -26.03 23.44 -19.43
C ILE A 65 -25.51 22.74 -20.69
N ARG A 66 -24.76 23.47 -21.50
CA ARG A 66 -24.06 22.95 -22.68
C ARG A 66 -22.63 22.54 -22.32
N TYR A 67 -21.87 23.45 -21.71
CA TYR A 67 -20.51 23.19 -21.23
C TYR A 67 -20.06 24.24 -20.20
N TYR A 68 -18.99 23.93 -19.47
CA TYR A 68 -18.29 24.83 -18.56
C TYR A 68 -16.97 25.29 -19.19
N ILE A 69 -16.65 26.56 -19.01
CA ILE A 69 -15.33 27.14 -19.29
C ILE A 69 -14.67 27.35 -17.94
N LEU A 70 -13.58 26.62 -17.72
CA LEU A 70 -12.79 26.67 -16.48
C LEU A 70 -11.71 27.75 -16.59
N PRO A 71 -11.29 28.36 -15.47
CA PRO A 71 -10.17 29.29 -15.47
C PRO A 71 -8.85 28.56 -15.74
N ASP A 72 -7.95 29.19 -16.49
CA ASP A 72 -6.64 28.62 -16.85
C ASP A 72 -5.73 28.37 -15.64
N SER A 73 -5.99 29.07 -14.53
CA SER A 73 -5.26 28.92 -13.26
C SER A 73 -5.67 27.68 -12.46
N LEU A 74 -6.65 26.90 -12.93
CA LEU A 74 -7.16 25.75 -12.19
C LEU A 74 -6.17 24.57 -12.28
N ASN A 75 -5.66 24.12 -11.14
CA ASN A 75 -4.78 22.95 -11.09
C ASN A 75 -5.60 21.64 -11.24
N LEU A 76 -5.81 21.22 -12.49
CA LEU A 76 -6.61 20.04 -12.85
C LEU A 76 -6.08 18.75 -12.20
N GLU A 77 -4.76 18.60 -12.02
CA GLU A 77 -4.18 17.38 -11.44
C GLU A 77 -4.65 17.15 -10.00
N THR A 78 -4.72 18.22 -9.20
CA THR A 78 -5.19 18.12 -7.79
C THR A 78 -6.67 17.76 -7.70
N LEU A 79 -7.48 18.25 -8.63
CA LEU A 79 -8.93 18.04 -8.65
C LEU A 79 -9.32 16.69 -9.26
N LEU A 80 -8.42 16.10 -10.07
CA LEU A 80 -8.53 14.78 -10.65
C LEU A 80 -7.96 13.66 -9.75
N VAL A 81 -7.57 13.96 -8.50
CA VAL A 81 -7.34 12.89 -7.52
C VAL A 81 -8.69 12.47 -6.93
N GLU A 82 -9.07 11.19 -7.09
CA GLU A 82 -10.20 10.64 -6.34
C GLU A 82 -9.82 10.59 -4.86
N GLU A 83 -10.33 11.54 -4.07
CA GLU A 83 -10.26 11.41 -2.61
C GLU A 83 -11.14 10.22 -2.22
N ALA A 84 -10.50 9.11 -1.86
CA ALA A 84 -11.14 8.08 -1.05
C ALA A 84 -11.77 8.77 0.17
N PRO A 85 -12.98 8.36 0.61
CA PRO A 85 -13.70 9.07 1.65
C PRO A 85 -12.84 9.20 2.91
N ARG A 86 -12.39 10.43 3.20
CA ARG A 86 -11.70 10.77 4.44
C ARG A 86 -12.74 10.85 5.55
N VAL A 87 -13.15 9.68 6.07
CA VAL A 87 -13.64 9.61 7.45
C VAL A 87 -12.48 10.09 8.30
N LYS A 88 -12.52 11.33 8.83
CA LYS A 88 -11.53 11.78 9.81
C LYS A 88 -11.62 10.81 10.98
N PRO A 89 -10.61 9.94 11.21
CA PRO A 89 -10.64 9.08 12.37
C PRO A 89 -10.61 10.01 13.59
N LYS A 90 -11.39 9.70 14.63
CA LYS A 90 -11.11 10.26 15.96
C LYS A 90 -9.62 10.03 16.22
N LYS A 91 -8.86 11.08 16.59
CA LYS A 91 -7.41 11.00 16.82
C LYS A 91 -7.14 9.77 17.69
N ALA A 92 -6.53 8.74 17.11
CA ALA A 92 -6.08 7.59 17.86
C ALA A 92 -5.00 8.10 18.81
N ALA A 93 -5.26 8.03 20.12
CA ALA A 93 -4.25 8.32 21.12
C ALA A 93 -3.21 7.20 21.06
N ALA A 94 -2.01 7.52 20.58
CA ALA A 94 -0.91 6.58 20.50
C ALA A 94 0.11 6.88 21.59
N VAL A 95 0.52 5.84 22.33
CA VAL A 95 1.66 5.87 23.24
C VAL A 95 2.93 5.68 22.42
N LEU A 96 3.81 6.66 22.47
CA LEU A 96 5.10 6.67 21.78
C LEU A 96 6.23 6.72 22.80
N VAL A 97 7.31 5.99 22.53
CA VAL A 97 8.53 6.04 23.34
C VAL A 97 9.53 6.98 22.64
N LEU A 98 9.87 8.08 23.31
CA LEU A 98 10.87 9.03 22.81
C LEU A 98 12.27 8.44 23.03
N ARG A 99 13.10 8.48 21.99
CA ARG A 99 14.50 8.05 22.02
C ARG A 99 15.41 9.19 21.55
N PRO A 100 16.61 9.34 22.13
CA PRO A 100 17.60 10.31 21.64
C PRO A 100 17.93 10.13 20.16
N LYS A 101 18.17 11.25 19.46
CA LYS A 101 18.56 11.25 18.03
C LYS A 101 19.83 10.43 17.75
N SER A 102 20.72 10.28 18.72
CA SER A 102 21.94 9.46 18.60
C SER A 102 21.64 7.98 18.31
N LEU A 103 20.49 7.45 18.75
CA LEU A 103 20.03 6.08 18.50
C LEU A 103 19.36 5.91 17.13
N ILE A 104 19.19 6.99 16.37
CA ILE A 104 18.46 7.04 15.09
C ILE A 104 19.41 6.91 13.87
N ARG A 105 20.73 6.78 14.10
CA ARG A 105 21.75 6.82 13.03
C ARG A 105 21.63 5.71 11.97
N SER A 106 20.86 4.65 12.25
CA SER A 106 20.68 3.48 11.37
C SER A 106 19.31 3.38 10.70
N ILE A 107 18.46 4.41 10.74
CA ILE A 107 17.15 4.38 10.04
C ILE A 107 17.18 5.22 8.75
N PRO A 108 16.28 4.95 7.79
CA PRO A 108 16.26 5.67 6.51
C PRO A 108 16.14 7.19 6.68
N LYS A 109 16.83 7.94 5.82
CA LYS A 109 16.80 9.41 5.82
C LYS A 109 15.35 9.89 5.69
N GLY A 110 14.98 10.90 6.49
CA GLY A 110 13.60 11.42 6.54
C GLY A 110 12.67 10.66 7.50
N SER A 111 13.13 9.55 8.10
CA SER A 111 12.37 8.86 9.15
C SER A 111 12.65 9.47 10.52
N SER A 112 11.61 9.52 11.37
CA SER A 112 11.69 10.08 12.73
C SER A 112 11.64 8.99 13.84
N GLY A 113 11.50 7.72 13.47
CA GLY A 113 11.38 6.62 14.42
C GLY A 113 11.01 5.29 13.78
N LEU A 114 10.58 4.34 14.62
CA LEU A 114 10.20 2.99 14.22
C LEU A 114 8.76 2.70 14.65
N ALA A 115 7.96 2.17 13.73
CA ALA A 115 6.62 1.65 14.02
C ALA A 115 6.70 0.13 14.25
N SER A 116 6.56 -0.31 15.50
CA SER A 116 6.59 -1.74 15.83
C SER A 116 5.25 -2.41 15.48
N LEU A 117 5.33 -3.55 14.79
CA LEU A 117 4.18 -4.43 14.51
C LEU A 117 4.22 -5.72 15.34
N SER A 118 5.02 -5.79 16.40
CA SER A 118 5.13 -7.00 17.23
C SER A 118 3.83 -7.34 17.97
N ASN A 119 3.81 -8.49 18.62
CA ASN A 119 2.70 -8.93 19.49
C ASN A 119 2.59 -8.15 20.83
N GLY A 120 3.49 -7.19 21.11
CA GLY A 120 3.50 -6.42 22.35
C GLY A 120 2.32 -5.44 22.50
N SER A 121 1.97 -5.06 23.72
CA SER A 121 0.83 -4.18 24.04
C SER A 121 0.96 -2.76 23.48
N LEU A 122 2.19 -2.25 23.34
CA LEU A 122 2.49 -0.93 22.77
C LEU A 122 2.81 -0.97 21.27
N SER A 123 2.62 -2.09 20.57
CA SER A 123 2.80 -2.12 19.12
C SER A 123 1.69 -1.34 18.41
N LEU A 124 1.96 -0.85 17.20
CA LEU A 124 0.99 -0.09 16.41
C LEU A 124 -0.28 -0.91 16.16
N ALA A 125 -0.14 -2.22 15.89
CA ALA A 125 -1.26 -3.13 15.74
C ALA A 125 -2.10 -3.26 17.02
N SER A 126 -1.49 -3.24 18.21
CA SER A 126 -2.23 -3.25 19.48
C SER A 126 -2.91 -1.92 19.74
N GLN A 127 -2.23 -0.80 19.50
CA GLN A 127 -2.76 0.54 19.77
C GLN A 127 -3.92 0.92 18.84
N PHE A 128 -3.95 0.40 17.61
CA PHE A 128 -5.04 0.63 16.67
C PHE A 128 -6.21 -0.35 16.84
N SER A 129 -6.02 -1.42 17.61
CA SER A 129 -7.10 -2.34 17.95
C SER A 129 -8.06 -1.75 18.99
N ASN A 130 -9.33 -2.06 18.87
CA ASN A 130 -10.40 -1.68 19.80
C ASN A 130 -11.57 -2.68 19.70
N SER A 131 -12.69 -2.41 20.36
CA SER A 131 -13.86 -3.31 20.31
C SER A 131 -14.44 -3.56 18.91
N LYS A 132 -14.18 -2.67 17.95
CA LYS A 132 -14.62 -2.77 16.55
C LYS A 132 -13.52 -3.21 15.59
N VAL A 133 -12.26 -3.06 15.97
CA VAL A 133 -11.10 -3.36 15.11
C VAL A 133 -10.25 -4.41 15.83
N PRO A 134 -10.24 -5.67 15.36
CA PRO A 134 -9.46 -6.71 16.01
C PRO A 134 -7.96 -6.43 15.90
N LYS A 135 -7.18 -6.98 16.84
CA LYS A 135 -5.70 -6.92 16.82
C LYS A 135 -5.13 -7.83 15.72
N LYS A 136 -5.35 -7.42 14.48
CA LYS A 136 -4.92 -8.06 13.23
C LYS A 136 -4.39 -6.99 12.29
N PHE A 137 -3.46 -7.36 11.43
CA PHE A 137 -2.95 -6.47 10.39
C PHE A 137 -2.53 -7.29 9.17
N GLY A 138 -2.63 -6.68 7.99
CA GLY A 138 -2.16 -7.23 6.73
C GLY A 138 -1.11 -6.30 6.13
N MET A 139 -0.04 -6.84 5.57
CA MET A 139 1.07 -6.03 5.04
C MET A 139 1.49 -6.53 3.66
N CYS A 140 1.58 -5.61 2.71
CA CYS A 140 2.12 -5.84 1.37
C CYS A 140 3.30 -4.88 1.19
N LEU A 141 4.52 -5.41 1.13
CA LEU A 141 5.74 -4.63 0.98
C LEU A 141 6.09 -4.43 -0.50
N GLY A 142 6.53 -3.23 -0.86
CA GLY A 142 6.95 -2.84 -2.21
C GLY A 142 7.09 -1.32 -2.30
N ASP A 143 7.43 -0.79 -3.48
CA ASP A 143 7.62 0.65 -3.69
C ASP A 143 6.36 1.46 -3.34
N GLN A 144 5.19 0.89 -3.59
CA GLN A 144 3.87 1.40 -3.18
C GLN A 144 3.16 0.37 -2.29
N GLY A 145 3.87 -0.12 -1.27
CA GLY A 145 3.32 -1.05 -0.30
C GLY A 145 2.16 -0.46 0.52
N VAL A 146 1.39 -1.35 1.16
CA VAL A 146 0.24 -0.98 1.99
C VAL A 146 0.22 -1.79 3.28
N LEU A 147 -0.23 -1.15 4.36
CA LEU A 147 -0.44 -1.75 5.67
C LEU A 147 -1.90 -1.55 6.08
N PHE A 148 -2.60 -2.64 6.33
CA PHE A 148 -3.99 -2.69 6.77
C PHE A 148 -4.06 -3.06 8.24
N PHE A 149 -4.98 -2.45 9.00
CA PHE A 149 -5.28 -2.81 10.39
C PHE A 149 -6.73 -3.26 10.51
N GLY A 150 -6.96 -4.34 11.27
CA GLY A 150 -8.26 -4.97 11.41
C GLY A 150 -8.43 -6.21 10.53
N GLU A 151 -9.68 -6.56 10.27
CA GLU A 151 -10.06 -7.62 9.34
C GLU A 151 -10.32 -7.08 7.94
N GLY A 152 -10.19 -7.96 6.95
CA GLY A 152 -10.43 -7.66 5.55
C GLY A 152 -11.88 -7.22 5.25
N PRO A 153 -12.21 -7.00 3.97
CA PRO A 153 -11.43 -7.36 2.78
C PRO A 153 -10.19 -6.48 2.53
N PHE A 154 -9.16 -7.06 1.92
CA PHE A 154 -7.94 -6.34 1.52
C PHE A 154 -7.88 -6.22 0.01
N TYR A 155 -8.14 -5.02 -0.50
CA TYR A 155 -8.12 -4.74 -1.94
C TYR A 155 -6.76 -4.17 -2.36
N LEU A 156 -6.09 -4.83 -3.31
CA LEU A 156 -4.86 -4.34 -3.95
C LEU A 156 -5.16 -3.82 -5.37
N LEU A 157 -4.42 -2.81 -5.81
CA LEU A 157 -4.56 -2.22 -7.16
C LEU A 157 -4.19 -3.22 -8.27
N PRO A 158 -4.75 -3.07 -9.49
CA PRO A 158 -5.66 -2.02 -9.96
C PRO A 158 -7.14 -2.25 -9.61
N SER A 159 -7.93 -1.17 -9.57
CA SER A 159 -9.37 -1.18 -9.23
C SER A 159 -10.24 -1.76 -10.35
N PRO A 160 -11.32 -2.53 -10.06
CA PRO A 160 -11.79 -2.94 -8.74
C PRO A 160 -10.92 -4.11 -8.26
N GLY A 161 -10.04 -3.85 -7.28
CA GLY A 161 -9.07 -4.83 -6.82
C GLY A 161 -9.77 -6.13 -6.39
N ARG A 162 -9.09 -7.27 -6.49
CA ARG A 162 -9.60 -8.49 -5.85
C ARG A 162 -9.31 -8.44 -4.36
N ASP A 163 -10.27 -8.88 -3.55
CA ASP A 163 -10.01 -9.16 -2.15
C ASP A 163 -9.00 -10.30 -2.04
N VAL A 164 -7.77 -9.98 -1.62
CA VAL A 164 -6.70 -10.98 -1.53
C VAL A 164 -6.85 -11.90 -0.32
N THR A 165 -7.80 -11.63 0.58
CA THR A 165 -8.06 -12.48 1.76
C THR A 165 -8.40 -13.92 1.35
N GLN A 166 -9.02 -14.11 0.19
CA GLN A 166 -9.38 -15.42 -0.36
C GLN A 166 -8.18 -16.23 -0.90
N LEU A 167 -7.02 -15.58 -1.08
CA LEU A 167 -5.80 -16.19 -1.61
C LEU A 167 -4.79 -16.53 -0.50
N LEU A 168 -5.12 -16.24 0.76
CA LEU A 168 -4.19 -16.42 1.88
C LEU A 168 -4.10 -17.89 2.29
N SER A 169 -2.87 -18.36 2.46
CA SER A 169 -2.56 -19.58 3.20
C SER A 169 -2.20 -19.22 4.65
N TYR A 170 -2.61 -20.07 5.60
CA TYR A 170 -2.48 -19.77 7.01
C TYR A 170 -1.58 -20.79 7.71
N THR A 171 -0.73 -20.28 8.61
CA THR A 171 0.05 -21.09 9.54
C THR A 171 -0.13 -20.51 10.96
N PRO A 172 -0.11 -21.34 12.01
CA PRO A 172 -0.23 -20.85 13.38
C PRO A 172 0.92 -19.90 13.75
N LEU A 173 0.56 -18.75 14.34
CA LEU A 173 1.54 -17.91 15.03
C LEU A 173 1.90 -18.55 16.37
N LEU A 174 3.19 -18.74 16.59
CA LEU A 174 3.75 -19.37 17.77
C LEU A 174 4.32 -18.31 18.72
N LYS A 175 4.28 -18.60 20.03
CA LYS A 175 4.96 -17.80 21.04
C LYS A 175 6.40 -18.27 21.18
N HIS A 176 7.32 -17.31 21.37
CA HIS A 176 8.70 -17.66 21.69
C HIS A 176 8.78 -18.17 23.15
N PRO A 177 9.56 -19.23 23.47
CA PRO A 177 9.63 -19.80 24.81
C PRO A 177 10.08 -18.83 25.90
N SER A 178 10.80 -17.77 25.52
CA SER A 178 11.27 -16.71 26.43
C SER A 178 10.38 -15.46 26.41
N ASP A 179 9.15 -15.56 25.88
CA ASP A 179 8.22 -14.43 25.66
C ASP A 179 8.81 -13.27 24.85
N ALA A 180 9.82 -13.56 24.01
CA ALA A 180 10.43 -12.56 23.15
C ALA A 180 9.42 -12.01 22.15
N LEU A 181 9.28 -10.68 22.10
CA LEU A 181 8.35 -10.01 21.20
C LEU A 181 8.68 -10.28 19.72
N GLY A 182 7.65 -10.57 18.93
CA GLY A 182 7.77 -10.86 17.51
C GLY A 182 6.67 -11.77 17.00
N HIS A 183 6.72 -12.05 15.70
CA HIS A 183 5.86 -13.03 15.05
C HIS A 183 6.70 -14.23 14.68
N TYR A 184 6.32 -15.39 15.18
CA TYR A 184 7.03 -16.64 14.95
C TYR A 184 6.12 -17.65 14.30
N ILE A 185 6.66 -18.44 13.39
CA ILE A 185 5.99 -19.54 12.71
C ILE A 185 6.82 -20.81 12.84
N GLY A 186 6.19 -21.98 12.73
CA GLY A 186 6.87 -23.27 12.81
C GLY A 186 7.42 -23.70 11.46
N LEU A 187 8.70 -24.04 11.39
CA LEU A 187 9.34 -24.59 10.21
C LEU A 187 9.64 -26.08 10.39
N LYS A 188 9.17 -26.90 9.46
CA LYS A 188 9.42 -28.34 9.37
C LYS A 188 10.66 -28.65 8.51
N GLY A 189 10.83 -27.94 7.40
CA GLY A 189 11.85 -28.26 6.41
C GLY A 189 12.09 -27.15 5.40
N ILE A 190 13.14 -27.33 4.59
CA ILE A 190 13.43 -26.47 3.43
C ILE A 190 13.70 -27.39 2.25
N SER A 191 13.13 -27.07 1.08
CA SER A 191 13.39 -27.76 -0.18
C SER A 191 13.89 -26.82 -1.26
N ILE A 192 14.70 -27.34 -2.18
CA ILE A 192 15.18 -26.63 -3.37
C ILE A 192 14.70 -27.41 -4.60
N ASN A 193 13.91 -26.79 -5.47
CA ASN A 193 13.23 -27.45 -6.60
C ASN A 193 12.50 -28.74 -6.17
N GLY A 194 11.75 -28.68 -5.06
CA GLY A 194 11.06 -29.84 -4.48
C GLY A 194 11.94 -30.88 -3.80
N GLN A 195 13.27 -30.80 -3.88
CA GLN A 195 14.17 -31.73 -3.20
C GLN A 195 14.45 -31.26 -1.76
N ALA A 196 14.08 -32.07 -0.78
CA ALA A 196 14.28 -31.76 0.63
C ALA A 196 15.77 -31.68 0.99
N VAL A 197 16.14 -30.64 1.73
CA VAL A 197 17.48 -30.50 2.31
C VAL A 197 17.57 -31.44 3.53
N LYS A 198 17.81 -32.74 3.30
CA LYS A 198 17.75 -33.82 4.33
C LYS A 198 18.47 -33.51 5.65
N PHE A 199 19.59 -32.81 5.58
CA PHE A 199 20.36 -32.38 6.76
C PHE A 199 19.58 -31.42 7.66
N ILE A 200 18.80 -30.53 7.05
CA ILE A 200 17.96 -29.55 7.75
C ILE A 200 16.78 -30.28 8.38
N GLU A 201 16.08 -31.15 7.63
CA GLU A 201 14.91 -31.90 8.14
C GLU A 201 15.24 -32.71 9.41
N ARG A 202 16.38 -33.41 9.42
CA ARG A 202 16.84 -34.15 10.61
C ARG A 202 17.13 -33.25 11.82
N MET A 203 17.57 -32.02 11.61
CA MET A 203 17.88 -31.06 12.68
C MET A 203 16.71 -30.17 13.11
N LEU A 204 15.72 -30.01 12.22
CA LEU A 204 14.46 -29.31 12.49
C LEU A 204 13.39 -30.23 13.08
N SER A 205 13.74 -31.47 13.44
CA SER A 205 12.86 -32.52 13.97
C SER A 205 12.12 -32.16 15.26
N SER A 206 12.40 -31.01 15.88
CA SER A 206 11.54 -30.34 16.86
C SER A 206 11.15 -28.98 16.31
N ASP A 207 9.84 -28.68 16.21
CA ASP A 207 9.25 -27.44 15.71
C ASP A 207 10.14 -26.21 15.97
N LYS A 208 10.93 -25.82 14.96
CA LYS A 208 11.82 -24.67 15.10
C LYS A 208 11.06 -23.41 14.73
N LEU A 209 11.10 -22.48 15.67
CA LEU A 209 10.55 -21.14 15.53
C LEU A 209 11.36 -20.31 14.54
N VAL A 210 10.70 -19.79 13.52
CA VAL A 210 11.24 -18.81 12.58
C VAL A 210 10.58 -17.48 12.83
N LYS A 211 11.38 -16.41 12.93
CA LYS A 211 10.90 -15.04 13.15
C LYS A 211 10.65 -14.33 11.83
N LEU A 212 9.51 -13.67 11.70
CA LEU A 212 9.24 -12.72 10.62
C LEU A 212 9.79 -11.33 11.01
N SER A 213 10.58 -10.72 10.14
CA SER A 213 11.27 -9.44 10.40
C SER A 213 11.31 -8.56 9.15
N THR A 214 11.07 -7.27 9.32
CA THR A 214 11.20 -6.23 8.28
C THR A 214 12.45 -5.35 8.45
N ILE A 215 13.25 -5.61 9.49
CA ILE A 215 14.43 -4.80 9.82
C ILE A 215 15.64 -5.18 8.95
N THR A 216 15.71 -6.44 8.52
CA THR A 216 16.79 -6.99 7.70
C THR A 216 16.25 -7.32 6.30
N PRO A 217 16.84 -6.78 5.22
CA PRO A 217 16.28 -6.91 3.87
C PRO A 217 16.48 -8.29 3.23
N TYR A 218 17.19 -9.20 3.91
CA TYR A 218 17.44 -10.57 3.48
C TYR A 218 17.19 -11.54 4.63
N THR A 219 16.89 -12.79 4.30
CA THR A 219 16.70 -13.87 5.27
C THR A 219 18.03 -14.21 5.96
N THR A 220 18.06 -14.09 7.28
CA THR A 220 19.20 -14.52 8.10
C THR A 220 19.00 -15.95 8.59
N LEU A 221 20.01 -16.79 8.43
CA LEU A 221 19.97 -18.19 8.84
C LEU A 221 21.08 -18.48 9.85
N LYS A 222 20.83 -19.40 10.79
CA LYS A 222 21.90 -19.92 11.65
C LYS A 222 22.97 -20.55 10.76
N SER A 223 24.25 -20.39 11.13
CA SER A 223 25.39 -20.73 10.27
C SER A 223 25.36 -22.16 9.73
N TYR A 224 24.88 -23.13 10.51
CA TYR A 224 24.75 -24.53 10.05
C TYR A 224 23.65 -24.72 8.99
N ILE A 225 22.51 -24.04 9.15
CA ILE A 225 21.41 -24.02 8.16
C ILE A 225 21.88 -23.32 6.90
N TYR A 226 22.51 -22.14 7.06
CA TYR A 226 23.06 -21.34 5.96
C TYR A 226 24.02 -22.15 5.10
N LYS A 227 25.04 -22.77 5.71
CA LYS A 227 26.03 -23.58 4.99
C LYS A 227 25.40 -24.77 4.26
N ALA A 228 24.43 -25.45 4.87
CA ALA A 228 23.74 -26.58 4.24
C ALA A 228 22.91 -26.14 3.03
N LEU A 229 22.12 -25.08 3.19
CA LEU A 229 21.30 -24.51 2.12
C LEU A 229 22.16 -23.98 0.98
N LEU A 230 23.23 -23.22 1.30
CA LEU A 230 24.13 -22.64 0.32
C LEU A 230 24.82 -23.71 -0.54
N ARG A 231 25.25 -24.83 0.07
CA ARG A 231 25.85 -25.96 -0.67
C ARG A 231 24.87 -26.59 -1.66
N GLN A 232 23.63 -26.82 -1.24
CA GLN A 232 22.62 -27.41 -2.12
C GLN A 232 22.19 -26.44 -3.22
N PHE A 233 22.01 -25.16 -2.88
CA PHE A 233 21.67 -24.13 -3.84
C PHE A 233 22.79 -23.89 -4.86
N ALA A 234 24.05 -23.92 -4.41
CA ALA A 234 25.21 -23.89 -5.30
C ALA A 234 25.22 -25.08 -6.28
N LYS A 235 24.88 -26.29 -5.81
CA LYS A 235 24.75 -27.48 -6.67
C LYS A 235 23.63 -27.31 -7.70
N ALA A 236 22.46 -26.82 -7.27
CA ALA A 236 21.31 -26.58 -8.14
C ALA A 236 21.56 -25.46 -9.18
N THR A 237 22.51 -24.56 -8.92
CA THR A 237 22.90 -23.45 -9.80
C THR A 237 24.23 -23.68 -10.52
N ARG A 238 24.68 -24.94 -10.65
CA ARG A 238 25.98 -25.26 -11.29
C ARG A 238 26.08 -24.78 -12.75
N GLY A 239 24.94 -24.72 -13.45
CA GLY A 239 24.87 -24.27 -14.85
C GLY A 239 24.89 -22.76 -15.06
N ILE A 240 24.87 -21.94 -13.99
CA ILE A 240 24.89 -20.48 -14.12
C ILE A 240 26.24 -19.92 -13.61
N PRO A 241 26.94 -19.08 -14.39
CA PRO A 241 28.28 -18.61 -14.05
C PRO A 241 28.32 -17.85 -12.72
N ARG A 242 29.43 -17.99 -11.98
CA ARG A 242 29.67 -17.25 -10.73
C ARG A 242 30.27 -15.88 -11.02
N VAL A 243 29.98 -14.91 -10.16
CA VAL A 243 30.62 -13.58 -10.14
C VAL A 243 31.30 -13.35 -8.79
N PRO A 244 32.19 -12.35 -8.66
CA PRO A 244 32.80 -12.02 -7.37
C PRO A 244 31.76 -11.84 -6.27
N LYS A 245 32.09 -12.30 -5.06
CA LYS A 245 31.21 -12.19 -3.90
C LYS A 245 31.01 -10.72 -3.55
N VAL A 246 29.75 -10.36 -3.29
CA VAL A 246 29.38 -9.04 -2.79
C VAL A 246 28.87 -9.21 -1.36
N ALA A 247 29.54 -8.58 -0.40
CA ALA A 247 29.13 -8.65 1.00
C ALA A 247 27.67 -8.16 1.16
N PRO A 248 26.85 -8.83 2.01
CA PRO A 248 27.20 -9.90 2.95
C PRO A 248 27.04 -11.34 2.38
N PHE A 249 27.00 -11.53 1.06
CA PHE A 249 26.64 -12.80 0.44
C PHE A 249 27.85 -13.65 0.02
N ASP A 250 27.77 -14.96 0.28
CA ASP A 250 28.83 -15.92 -0.09
C ASP A 250 28.68 -16.55 -1.48
N LEU A 251 27.55 -16.33 -2.16
CA LEU A 251 27.27 -16.92 -3.47
C LEU A 251 26.60 -15.89 -4.38
N CYS A 252 27.32 -15.45 -5.40
CA CYS A 252 26.84 -14.50 -6.38
C CYS A 252 26.84 -15.15 -7.77
N LEU A 253 25.80 -14.86 -8.56
CA LEU A 253 25.55 -15.47 -9.87
C LEU A 253 25.50 -14.40 -10.96
N ASN A 254 25.98 -14.74 -12.14
CA ASN A 254 25.77 -13.95 -13.34
C ASN A 254 24.38 -14.25 -13.90
N THR A 255 23.49 -13.27 -13.83
CA THR A 255 22.10 -13.40 -14.27
C THR A 255 21.84 -12.80 -15.65
N SER A 256 22.84 -12.25 -16.34
CA SER A 256 22.67 -11.53 -17.62
C SER A 256 22.05 -12.39 -18.73
N ASN A 257 22.29 -13.70 -18.70
CA ASN A 257 21.79 -14.66 -19.69
C ASN A 257 20.64 -15.53 -19.15
N LEU A 258 20.09 -15.21 -17.97
CA LEU A 258 18.95 -15.94 -17.42
C LEU A 258 17.65 -15.38 -17.99
N GLY A 259 16.79 -16.27 -18.48
CA GLY A 259 15.43 -15.92 -18.84
C GLY A 259 14.65 -15.38 -17.64
N SER A 260 13.77 -14.41 -17.90
CA SER A 260 12.81 -13.92 -16.90
C SER A 260 11.51 -14.70 -17.02
N THR A 261 10.97 -15.11 -15.88
CA THR A 261 9.62 -15.66 -15.76
C THR A 261 8.67 -14.60 -15.20
N ARG A 262 7.36 -14.91 -15.10
CA ARG A 262 6.38 -14.04 -14.44
C ARG A 262 6.67 -13.79 -12.96
N VAL A 263 7.46 -14.66 -12.31
CA VAL A 263 7.76 -14.61 -10.87
C VAL A 263 9.21 -14.26 -10.56
N GLY A 264 9.98 -13.85 -11.58
CA GLY A 264 11.37 -13.43 -11.44
C GLY A 264 12.33 -14.27 -12.30
N LEU A 265 13.62 -14.18 -11.97
CA LEU A 265 14.68 -14.88 -12.70
C LEU A 265 14.52 -16.40 -12.62
N LEU A 266 14.90 -17.09 -13.69
CA LEU A 266 14.90 -18.55 -13.73
C LEU A 266 16.02 -19.13 -12.86
N VAL A 267 15.80 -19.16 -11.55
CA VAL A 267 16.67 -19.75 -10.53
C VAL A 267 15.92 -20.84 -9.77
N PRO A 268 16.62 -21.78 -9.10
CA PRO A 268 15.96 -22.82 -8.32
C PRO A 268 15.02 -22.25 -7.27
N GLN A 269 13.80 -22.76 -7.22
CA GLN A 269 12.79 -22.39 -6.23
C GLN A 269 13.20 -22.91 -4.85
N VAL A 270 13.05 -22.08 -3.82
CA VAL A 270 13.30 -22.45 -2.43
C VAL A 270 11.97 -22.41 -1.68
N ASP A 271 11.53 -23.56 -1.18
CA ASP A 271 10.27 -23.69 -0.45
C ASP A 271 10.54 -23.88 1.04
N LEU A 272 9.81 -23.14 1.87
CA LEU A 272 9.77 -23.32 3.32
C LEU A 272 8.59 -24.22 3.67
N GLN A 273 8.87 -25.40 4.19
CA GLN A 273 7.85 -26.34 4.61
C GLN A 273 7.46 -26.02 6.05
N LEU A 274 6.23 -25.57 6.25
CA LEU A 274 5.72 -25.17 7.56
C LEU A 274 5.22 -26.39 8.35
N THR A 275 5.17 -26.27 9.68
CA THR A 275 4.70 -27.38 10.54
C THR A 275 3.20 -27.63 10.39
N LYS A 276 2.44 -26.57 10.10
CA LYS A 276 1.00 -26.59 9.78
C LYS A 276 0.71 -25.48 8.78
N GLY A 277 -0.08 -25.78 7.75
CA GLY A 277 -0.42 -24.85 6.66
C GLY A 277 0.20 -25.28 5.34
#